data_AF-A0A3A0A334-F1
#
_entry.id   AF-A0A3A0A334-F1
#
_cell.length_a   1.000
_cell.length_b   1.000
_cell.length_c   1.000
_cell.angle_alpha   90.00
_cell.angle_beta   90.00
_cell.angle_gamma   90.00
#
_symmetry.space_group_name_H-M   'P 1'
#
loop_
_entity.id
_entity.type
_entity.pdbx_description
1 polymer ?
#
loop_
_entity_poly.entity_id
_entity_poly.type
_entity_poly.pdbx_seq_one_letter_code
_entity_poly.pdbx_strand_id
1 'polypeptide(L)'
;GALGVIDNSRQAVYGYDQRAEVFGSAGAVEALNKTPHNTRHSTAAGVQEAKPLYFFLERYMDAYVIELQSFVDAVAQDQPTPVTGADGRAATVLGLAAWRSYREQRPVKVAELC
;
A
#
# COMPACT_ATOMS: atom_id res chain seq x y z
N GLY A 1 -18.40 -12.31 3.85
CA GLY A 1 -17.13 -12.04 3.16
C GLY A 1 -16.19 -11.32 4.09
N ALA A 2 -14.94 -11.10 3.68
CA ALA A 2 -14.03 -10.22 4.41
C ALA A 2 -14.40 -8.74 4.19
N LEU A 3 -14.04 -7.88 5.13
CA LEU A 3 -14.16 -6.43 5.03
C LEU A 3 -12.77 -5.80 5.02
N GLY A 4 -12.61 -4.68 4.33
CA GLY A 4 -11.37 -3.92 4.27
C GLY A 4 -11.66 -2.43 4.36
N VAL A 5 -10.72 -1.68 4.94
CA VAL A 5 -10.80 -0.23 5.10
C VAL A 5 -9.51 0.37 4.54
N ILE A 6 -9.64 1.43 3.75
CA ILE A 6 -8.52 2.22 3.22
C ILE A 6 -8.74 3.65 3.65
N ASP A 7 -7.75 4.24 4.30
CA ASP A 7 -7.69 5.66 4.65
C ASP A 7 -6.52 6.32 3.90
N ASN A 8 -6.77 7.49 3.33
CA ASN A 8 -5.75 8.25 2.63
C ASN A 8 -5.78 9.72 3.06
N SER A 9 -4.59 10.24 3.37
CA SER A 9 -4.35 11.67 3.54
C SER A 9 -3.36 12.16 2.49
N ARG A 10 -3.57 13.39 1.99
CA ARG A 10 -2.61 14.09 1.13
C ARG A 10 -1.45 14.70 1.91
N GLN A 11 -1.54 14.78 3.24
CA GLN A 11 -0.51 15.36 4.09
C GLN A 11 -0.37 14.56 5.39
N ALA A 12 0.79 13.92 5.54
CA ALA A 12 1.28 13.35 6.79
C ALA A 12 2.59 14.05 7.14
N VAL A 13 2.55 14.98 8.11
CA VAL A 13 3.69 15.86 8.44
C VAL A 13 4.92 15.13 8.99
N TYR A 14 4.77 13.86 9.34
CA TYR A 14 5.82 13.02 9.91
C TYR A 14 6.46 12.06 8.89
N GLY A 15 6.02 12.05 7.62
CA GLY A 15 6.58 11.20 6.56
C GLY A 15 5.54 10.30 5.89
N TYR A 16 6.01 9.34 5.10
CA TYR A 16 5.12 8.39 4.42
C TYR A 16 4.52 7.40 5.42
N ASP A 17 3.20 7.49 5.65
CA ASP A 17 2.44 6.50 6.43
C ASP A 17 1.82 5.47 5.49
N GLN A 18 2.36 4.25 5.52
CA GLN A 18 1.94 3.10 4.74
C GLN A 18 1.98 1.87 5.63
N ARG A 19 0.81 1.53 6.14
CA ARG A 19 0.59 0.37 6.97
C ARG A 19 -0.45 -0.54 6.33
N ALA A 20 -0.31 -1.83 6.57
CA ALA A 20 -1.30 -2.82 6.19
C ALA A 20 -1.51 -3.78 7.36
N GLU A 21 -2.76 -4.11 7.64
CA GLU A 21 -3.14 -5.04 8.69
C GLU A 21 -4.13 -6.05 8.10
N VAL A 22 -3.96 -7.33 8.45
CA VAL A 22 -4.92 -8.38 8.15
C VAL A 22 -5.20 -9.14 9.43
N PHE A 23 -6.46 -9.13 9.84
CA PHE A 23 -6.98 -9.94 10.95
C PHE A 23 -7.78 -11.14 10.40
N GLY A 24 -7.59 -12.31 10.99
CA GLY A 24 -8.26 -13.54 10.60
C GLY A 24 -8.46 -14.51 11.78
N SER A 25 -9.00 -15.69 11.48
CA SER A 25 -9.39 -16.67 12.50
C SER A 25 -8.24 -17.19 13.37
N ALA A 26 -7.00 -17.11 12.89
CA ALA A 26 -5.81 -17.59 13.59
C ALA A 26 -4.93 -16.47 14.18
N GLY A 27 -5.34 -15.20 14.07
CA GLY A 27 -4.57 -14.06 14.56
C GLY A 27 -4.52 -12.90 13.58
N ALA A 28 -3.51 -12.04 13.73
CA ALA A 28 -3.32 -10.86 12.90
C ALA A 28 -1.87 -10.71 12.45
N VAL A 29 -1.67 -10.01 11.33
CA VAL A 29 -0.36 -9.57 10.85
C VAL A 29 -0.42 -8.09 10.47
N GLU A 30 0.65 -7.37 10.79
CA GLU A 30 0.80 -5.95 10.47
C GLU A 30 2.14 -5.71 9.77
N ALA A 31 2.09 -4.90 8.71
CA ALA A 31 3.25 -4.27 8.10
C ALA A 31 3.30 -2.81 8.57
N LEU A 32 4.33 -2.47 9.33
CA LEU A 32 4.55 -1.12 9.84
C LEU A 32 5.36 -0.26 8.86
N ASN A 33 5.46 1.03 9.16
CA ASN A 33 6.25 1.98 8.38
C ASN A 33 7.74 1.60 8.37
N LYS A 34 8.38 1.74 7.19
CA LYS A 34 9.84 1.71 7.10
C LYS A 34 10.42 2.98 7.73
N THR A 35 11.33 2.80 8.67
CA THR A 35 12.17 3.86 9.24
C THR A 35 13.61 3.73 8.73
N PRO A 36 14.39 4.82 8.68
CA PRO A 36 15.79 4.77 8.27
C PRO A 36 16.67 3.93 9.21
N HIS A 37 16.25 3.76 10.47
CA HIS A 37 16.91 2.91 11.46
C HIS A 37 15.91 2.43 12.52
N ASN A 38 16.29 1.39 13.27
CA ASN A 38 15.50 0.80 14.36
C ASN A 38 16.01 1.18 15.76
N THR A 39 16.87 2.21 15.87
CA THR A 39 17.39 2.67 17.16
C THR A 39 16.32 3.42 17.97
N ARG A 40 16.46 3.32 19.29
CA ARG A 40 15.54 3.91 20.27
C ARG A 40 16.34 4.65 21.33
N HIS A 41 16.03 5.93 21.53
CA HIS A 41 16.71 6.78 22.50
C HIS A 41 15.82 6.98 23.74
N SER A 42 16.27 6.52 24.91
CA SER A 42 15.51 6.55 26.16
C SER A 42 16.16 7.49 27.16
N THR A 43 15.41 8.49 27.64
CA THR A 43 15.86 9.50 28.62
C THR A 43 14.78 9.72 29.67
N ALA A 44 15.08 10.50 30.72
CA ALA A 44 14.07 10.91 31.70
C ALA A 44 12.91 11.72 31.08
N ALA A 45 13.13 12.36 29.93
CA ALA A 45 12.10 13.12 29.20
C ALA A 45 11.21 12.23 28.32
N GLY A 46 11.59 10.96 28.10
CA GLY A 46 10.82 10.00 27.32
C GLY A 46 11.66 9.19 26.35
N VAL A 47 10.93 8.54 25.43
CA VAL A 47 11.47 7.64 24.41
C VAL A 47 11.25 8.25 23.03
N GLN A 48 12.29 8.22 22.21
CA GLN A 48 12.23 8.70 20.83
C GLN A 48 12.69 7.60 19.86
N GLU A 49 12.03 7.53 18.72
CA GLU A 49 12.29 6.61 17.61
C GLU A 49 12.34 7.39 16.29
N ALA A 50 12.87 6.75 15.25
CA ALA A 50 12.91 7.36 13.93
C ALA A 50 11.51 7.62 13.37
N LYS A 51 11.37 8.72 12.65
CA LYS A 51 10.21 8.96 11.79
C LYS A 51 10.24 8.02 10.58
N PRO A 52 9.07 7.73 9.97
CA PRO A 52 9.01 7.05 8.68
C PRO A 52 9.86 7.74 7.61
N LEU A 53 10.30 6.99 6.60
CA LEU A 53 10.98 7.55 5.43
C LEU A 53 10.15 8.68 4.81
N TYR A 54 10.82 9.80 4.49
CA TYR A 54 10.14 11.03 4.07
C TYR A 54 10.25 11.29 2.58
N PHE A 55 11.29 10.78 1.91
CA PHE A 55 11.50 10.98 0.48
C PHE A 55 11.05 9.77 -0.32
N PHE A 56 10.27 10.00 -1.38
CA PHE A 56 9.66 8.92 -2.18
C PHE A 56 10.71 7.93 -2.70
N LEU A 57 11.86 8.46 -3.12
CA LEU A 57 12.90 7.67 -3.78
C LEU A 57 13.49 6.66 -2.78
N GLU A 58 13.79 7.10 -1.56
CA GLU A 58 14.29 6.23 -0.49
C GLU A 58 13.25 5.18 -0.07
N ARG A 59 11.96 5.54 -0.10
CA ARG A 59 10.87 4.64 0.29
C ARG A 59 10.63 3.52 -0.73
N TYR A 60 10.81 3.79 -2.02
CA TYR A 60 10.37 2.92 -3.10
C TYR A 60 11.48 2.34 -3.98
N MET A 61 12.75 2.76 -3.80
CA MET A 61 13.86 2.28 -4.64
C MET A 61 13.89 0.75 -4.75
N ASP A 62 13.87 0.04 -3.61
CA ASP A 62 13.89 -1.42 -3.60
C ASP A 62 12.71 -2.02 -4.38
N ALA A 63 11.52 -1.43 -4.24
CA ALA A 63 10.31 -1.91 -4.90
C ALA A 63 10.41 -1.75 -6.42
N TYR A 64 10.91 -0.61 -6.90
CA TYR A 64 11.12 -0.38 -8.34
C TYR A 64 12.20 -1.29 -8.93
N VAL A 65 13.29 -1.53 -8.18
CA VAL A 65 14.34 -2.46 -8.61
C VAL A 65 13.76 -3.88 -8.77
N ILE A 66 12.99 -4.34 -7.78
CA ILE A 66 12.36 -5.67 -7.81
C ILE A 66 11.32 -5.77 -8.94
N GLU A 67 10.50 -4.74 -9.12
CA GLU A 67 9.50 -4.68 -10.20
C GLU A 67 10.15 -4.77 -11.57
N LEU A 68 11.18 -3.95 -11.82
CA LEU A 68 11.88 -3.93 -13.11
C LEU A 68 12.61 -5.25 -13.37
N GLN A 69 13.25 -5.83 -12.35
CA GLN A 69 13.89 -7.13 -12.48
C GLN A 69 12.85 -8.22 -12.83
N SER A 70 11.70 -8.23 -12.15
CA SER A 70 10.62 -9.19 -12.43
C SER A 70 10.09 -9.05 -13.86
N PHE A 71 9.99 -7.83 -14.37
CA PHE A 71 9.58 -7.59 -15.75
C PHE A 71 10.64 -8.08 -16.75
N VAL A 72 11.91 -7.77 -16.52
CA VAL A 72 13.02 -8.24 -17.37
C VAL A 72 13.06 -9.77 -17.40
N ASP A 73 12.90 -10.43 -16.26
CA ASP A 73 12.89 -11.89 -16.16
C ASP A 73 11.71 -12.50 -16.91
N ALA A 74 10.51 -11.92 -16.78
CA ALA A 74 9.32 -12.36 -17.51
C ALA A 74 9.54 -12.28 -19.04
N VAL A 75 10.14 -11.19 -19.52
CA VAL A 75 10.47 -11.04 -20.96
C VAL A 75 11.55 -12.03 -21.39
N ALA A 76 12.63 -12.17 -20.62
CA ALA A 76 13.76 -13.03 -20.97
C ALA A 76 13.40 -14.52 -20.98
N GLN A 77 12.44 -14.93 -20.15
CA GLN A 77 12.03 -16.32 -19.98
C GLN A 77 10.73 -16.67 -20.71
N ASP A 78 10.16 -15.72 -21.47
CA ASP A 78 8.86 -15.85 -22.13
C ASP A 78 7.74 -16.32 -21.17
N GLN A 79 7.65 -15.64 -20.02
CA GLN A 79 6.69 -15.92 -18.97
C GLN A 79 5.72 -14.76 -18.77
N PRO A 80 4.50 -15.01 -18.24
CA PRO A 80 3.58 -13.94 -17.89
C PRO A 80 4.18 -13.06 -16.80
N THR A 81 3.89 -11.76 -16.85
CA THR A 81 4.25 -10.84 -15.78
C THR A 81 3.42 -11.13 -14.51
N PRO A 82 3.98 -10.92 -13.31
CA PRO A 82 3.26 -11.15 -12.06
C PRO A 82 2.09 -10.18 -11.85
N VAL A 83 2.14 -9.01 -12.51
CA VAL A 83 1.06 -8.03 -12.58
C VAL A 83 0.64 -7.87 -14.04
N THR A 84 -0.65 -8.02 -14.31
CA THR A 84 -1.23 -8.06 -15.65
C THR A 84 -2.11 -6.84 -15.92
N GLY A 85 -2.54 -6.68 -17.18
CA GLY A 85 -3.54 -5.66 -17.52
C GLY A 85 -4.88 -5.84 -16.81
N ALA A 86 -5.23 -7.07 -16.42
CA ALA A 86 -6.45 -7.34 -15.66
C ALA A 86 -6.40 -6.73 -14.26
N ASP A 87 -5.23 -6.75 -13.61
CA ASP A 87 -5.01 -6.15 -12.29
C ASP A 87 -5.17 -4.63 -12.34
N GLY A 88 -4.60 -3.99 -13.37
CA GLY A 88 -4.77 -2.55 -13.62
C GLY A 88 -6.23 -2.15 -13.88
N ARG A 89 -6.95 -2.96 -14.66
CA ARG A 89 -8.40 -2.77 -14.89
C ARG A 89 -9.18 -2.89 -13.58
N ALA A 90 -8.92 -3.93 -12.78
CA ALA A 90 -9.63 -4.15 -11.52
C ALA A 90 -9.44 -2.98 -10.54
N ALA A 91 -8.21 -2.51 -10.35
CA ALA A 91 -7.91 -1.35 -9.49
C ALA A 91 -8.64 -0.08 -9.97
N THR A 92 -8.66 0.17 -11.28
CA THR A 92 -9.34 1.32 -11.89
C THR A 92 -10.85 1.27 -11.65
N VAL A 93 -11.48 0.11 -11.86
CA VAL A 93 -12.92 -0.07 -11.62
C VAL A 93 -13.28 0.16 -10.15
N LEU A 94 -12.46 -0.31 -9.22
CA LEU A 94 -12.65 -0.05 -7.79
C LEU A 94 -12.58 1.45 -7.46
N GLY A 95 -11.63 2.18 -8.06
CA GLY A 95 -11.53 3.63 -7.92
C GLY A 95 -12.77 4.36 -8.45
N LEU A 96 -13.30 3.94 -9.60
CA LEU A 96 -14.54 4.47 -10.17
C LEU A 96 -15.76 4.17 -9.28
N ALA A 97 -15.83 2.98 -8.68
CA ALA A 97 -16.89 2.61 -7.75
C ALA A 97 -16.85 3.47 -6.48
N ALA A 98 -15.66 3.70 -5.92
CA ALA A 98 -15.46 4.57 -4.77
C ALA A 98 -15.86 6.03 -5.09
N TRP A 99 -15.48 6.52 -6.28
CA TRP A 99 -15.88 7.86 -6.74
C TRP A 99 -17.41 8.00 -6.88
N ARG A 100 -18.07 6.99 -7.45
CA ARG A 100 -19.54 6.99 -7.58
C ARG A 100 -20.22 6.90 -6.21
N SER A 101 -19.73 6.04 -5.33
CA SER A 101 -20.20 5.90 -3.94
C SER A 101 -20.14 7.22 -3.19
N TYR A 102 -19.01 7.94 -3.29
CA TYR A 102 -18.86 9.27 -2.70
C TYR A 102 -19.90 10.26 -3.22
N ARG A 103 -20.18 10.27 -4.53
CA ARG A 103 -21.16 11.21 -5.11
C ARG A 103 -22.62 10.86 -4.78
N GLU A 104 -22.93 9.58 -4.71
CA GLU A 104 -24.30 9.09 -4.47
C GLU A 104 -24.59 8.84 -2.99
N GLN A 105 -23.59 8.97 -2.10
CA GLN A 105 -23.70 8.76 -0.65
C GLN A 105 -24.28 7.38 -0.29
N ARG A 106 -23.89 6.34 -1.04
CA ARG A 106 -24.32 4.95 -0.81
C ARG A 106 -23.25 3.95 -1.22
N PRO A 107 -23.26 2.72 -0.69
CA PRO A 107 -22.48 1.63 -1.24
C PRO A 107 -22.79 1.38 -2.73
N VAL A 108 -21.76 1.17 -3.54
CA VAL A 108 -21.85 0.86 -4.98
C VAL A 108 -21.25 -0.53 -5.23
N LYS A 109 -22.00 -1.39 -5.93
CA LYS A 109 -21.49 -2.69 -6.35
C LYS A 109 -20.61 -2.53 -7.58
N VAL A 110 -19.51 -3.27 -7.65
CA VAL A 110 -18.59 -3.26 -8.81
C VAL A 110 -19.29 -3.62 -10.12
N ALA A 111 -20.30 -4.50 -10.07
CA ALA A 111 -21.13 -4.87 -11.22
C ALA A 111 -21.98 -3.72 -11.79
N GLU A 112 -22.04 -2.55 -11.15
CA GLU A 112 -22.69 -1.36 -11.71
C GLU A 112 -21.81 -0.62 -12.74
N LEU A 113 -20.55 -1.05 -12.91
CA LEU A 113 -19.54 -0.45 -13.80
C LEU A 113 -19.04 -1.41 -14.89
N CYS A 114 -19.42 -2.68 -14.84
CA CYS A 114 -18.96 -3.75 -15.74
C CYS A 114 -20.12 -4.56 -16.30
#